data_AF-A0A9E5R9X3-F1
#
_entry.id   AF-A0A9E5R9X3-F1
#
_cell.length_a   1.000
_cell.length_b   1.000
_cell.length_c   1.000
_cell.angle_alpha   90.00
_cell.angle_beta   90.00
_cell.angle_gamma   90.00
#
_symmetry.space_group_name_H-M   'P 1'
#
loop_
_entity.id
_entity.type
_entity.pdbx_description
1 polymer ?
#
loop_
_entity_poly.entity_id
_entity_poly.type
_entity_poly.pdbx_seq_one_letter_code
_entity_poly.pdbx_strand_id
1 'polypeptide(L)'
;MRPVIDEGPFSYHHVNHEQQSLAPDSFLNWLTRALRVRRTCPEFGDGAFDLLEVDSPCVLAHRCRNDHGEVIALHNLSGETVQVSLQIPGGADRMVDLIGLRQVQQWPERQQQHPFELSPYGYHWLRIYRY
;
A
#
# COMPACT_ATOMS: atom_id res chain seq x y z
N MET A 1 17.24 -19.61 23.59
CA MET A 1 15.84 -19.81 23.13
C MET A 1 14.93 -18.93 23.97
N ARG A 2 14.04 -18.15 23.36
CA ARG A 2 12.98 -17.46 24.10
C ARG A 2 11.88 -18.48 24.45
N PRO A 3 11.26 -18.41 25.64
CA PRO A 3 10.16 -19.30 25.99
C PRO A 3 8.97 -19.08 25.04
N VAL A 4 8.23 -20.16 24.78
CA VAL A 4 7.01 -20.11 23.97
C VAL A 4 5.97 -19.25 24.70
N ILE A 5 5.22 -18.43 23.96
CA ILE A 5 4.11 -17.66 24.50
C ILE A 5 2.91 -18.61 24.56
N ASP A 6 2.55 -19.07 25.75
CA ASP A 6 1.48 -20.04 26.02
C ASP A 6 0.21 -19.40 26.60
N GLU A 7 0.32 -18.20 27.17
CA GLU A 7 -0.79 -17.48 27.79
C GLU A 7 -1.18 -16.17 27.07
N GLY A 8 -2.42 -15.74 27.30
CA GLY A 8 -2.94 -14.46 26.81
C GLY A 8 -3.31 -14.44 25.31
N PRO A 9 -3.62 -13.25 24.78
CA PRO A 9 -4.15 -13.09 23.41
C PRO A 9 -3.14 -13.41 22.30
N PHE A 10 -1.84 -13.45 22.63
CA PHE A 10 -0.76 -13.78 21.69
C PHE A 10 -0.21 -15.20 21.88
N SER A 11 -0.91 -16.04 22.64
CA SER A 11 -0.49 -17.43 22.82
C SER A 11 -0.50 -18.19 21.49
N TYR A 12 0.35 -19.21 21.37
CA TYR A 12 0.41 -20.02 20.14
C TYR A 12 -0.91 -20.74 19.82
N HIS A 13 -1.79 -20.93 20.82
CA HIS A 13 -3.14 -21.46 20.60
C HIS A 13 -4.01 -20.53 19.75
N HIS A 14 -3.80 -19.22 19.83
CA HIS A 14 -4.52 -18.20 19.07
C HIS A 14 -3.75 -17.70 17.84
N VAL A 15 -2.41 -17.64 17.94
CA VAL A 15 -1.53 -17.07 16.91
C VAL A 15 -0.44 -18.08 16.55
N ASN A 16 -0.69 -18.88 15.51
CA ASN A 16 0.30 -19.84 15.00
C ASN A 16 0.33 -19.87 13.47
N HIS A 17 1.43 -20.42 12.95
CA HIS A 17 1.67 -20.55 11.52
C HIS A 17 0.63 -21.45 10.84
N GLU A 18 0.30 -22.60 11.42
CA GLU A 18 -0.60 -23.58 10.78
C GLU A 18 -1.95 -22.94 10.45
N GLN A 19 -2.59 -22.29 11.43
CA GLN A 19 -3.85 -21.59 11.24
C GLN A 19 -3.72 -20.41 10.27
N GLN A 20 -2.69 -19.58 10.42
CA GLN A 20 -2.54 -18.41 9.55
C GLN A 20 -2.22 -18.78 8.10
N SER A 21 -1.48 -19.86 7.86
CA SER A 21 -1.13 -20.31 6.51
C SER A 21 -2.35 -20.71 5.69
N LEU A 22 -3.37 -21.28 6.35
CA LEU A 22 -4.63 -21.72 5.75
C LEU A 22 -5.67 -20.59 5.61
N ALA A 23 -5.59 -19.54 6.44
CA ALA A 23 -6.53 -18.42 6.41
C ALA A 23 -6.09 -17.35 5.38
N PRO A 24 -6.82 -17.14 4.26
CA PRO A 24 -6.38 -16.23 3.19
C PRO A 24 -6.21 -14.76 3.62
N ASP A 25 -7.01 -14.32 4.59
CA ASP A 25 -6.99 -12.96 5.15
C ASP A 25 -6.11 -12.84 6.40
N SER A 26 -5.29 -13.86 6.70
CA SER A 26 -4.36 -13.80 7.82
C SER A 26 -3.27 -12.75 7.61
N PHE A 27 -2.73 -12.25 8.71
CA PHE A 27 -1.57 -11.36 8.68
C PHE A 27 -0.38 -11.99 7.95
N LEU A 28 -0.12 -13.29 8.11
CA LEU A 28 0.94 -13.99 7.38
C LEU A 28 0.74 -13.97 5.86
N ASN A 29 -0.47 -14.27 5.38
CA ASN A 29 -0.77 -14.28 3.95
C ASN A 29 -0.75 -12.86 3.37
N TRP A 30 -1.27 -11.89 4.13
CA TRP A 30 -1.15 -10.47 3.82
C TRP A 30 0.31 -10.01 3.70
N LEU A 31 1.14 -10.32 4.70
CA LEU A 31 2.57 -9.96 4.73
C LEU A 31 3.32 -10.61 3.57
N THR A 32 3.04 -11.89 3.29
CA THR A 32 3.63 -12.61 2.16
C THR A 32 3.27 -11.94 0.83
N ARG A 33 2.02 -11.49 0.66
CA ARG A 33 1.59 -10.73 -0.52
C ARG A 33 2.35 -9.40 -0.64
N ALA A 34 2.44 -8.63 0.44
CA ALA A 34 3.16 -7.36 0.47
C ALA A 34 4.65 -7.54 0.13
N LEU A 35 5.30 -8.57 0.66
CA LEU A 35 6.70 -8.89 0.36
C LEU A 35 6.90 -9.30 -1.12
N ARG A 36 5.97 -10.07 -1.70
CA ARG A 36 6.01 -10.41 -3.13
C ARG A 36 5.91 -9.14 -3.99
N VAL A 37 4.98 -8.26 -3.68
CA VAL A 37 4.83 -6.96 -4.38
C VAL A 37 6.10 -6.13 -4.28
N ARG A 38 6.67 -5.97 -3.07
CA ARG A 38 7.93 -5.23 -2.90
C ARG A 38 9.06 -5.82 -3.76
N ARG A 39 9.15 -7.15 -3.89
CA ARG A 39 10.17 -7.81 -4.73
C ARG A 39 9.95 -7.60 -6.23
N THR A 40 8.72 -7.38 -6.68
CA THR A 40 8.41 -7.10 -8.09
C THR A 40 8.37 -5.60 -8.41
N CYS A 41 8.72 -4.75 -7.44
CA CYS A 41 8.77 -3.30 -7.58
C CYS A 41 10.17 -2.79 -7.23
N PRO A 42 11.14 -2.87 -8.17
CA PRO A 42 12.48 -2.34 -7.95
C PRO A 42 12.46 -0.86 -7.56
N GLU A 43 11.44 -0.12 -7.97
CA GLU A 43 11.23 1.30 -7.64
C GLU A 43 11.33 1.55 -6.13
N PHE A 44 10.83 0.64 -5.28
CA PHE A 44 10.90 0.76 -3.81
C PHE A 44 12.27 0.40 -3.19
N GLY A 45 13.20 -0.14 -3.98
CA GLY A 45 14.52 -0.58 -3.54
C GLY A 45 15.60 0.46 -3.83
N ASP A 46 15.68 0.92 -5.07
CA ASP A 46 16.72 1.81 -5.58
C ASP A 46 16.20 3.11 -6.21
N GLY A 47 14.86 3.31 -6.22
CA GLY A 47 14.25 4.48 -6.82
C GLY A 47 14.50 5.76 -6.04
N ALA A 48 14.56 6.87 -6.77
CA ALA A 48 14.50 8.20 -6.20
C ALA A 48 13.18 8.39 -5.45
N PHE A 49 13.28 8.92 -4.23
CA PHE A 49 12.17 9.12 -3.32
C PHE A 49 11.78 10.59 -3.27
N ASP A 50 10.48 10.88 -3.44
CA ASP A 50 9.90 12.22 -3.29
C ASP A 50 8.67 12.16 -2.38
N LEU A 51 8.51 13.13 -1.48
CA LEU A 51 7.24 13.33 -0.78
C LEU A 51 6.24 14.01 -1.71
N LEU A 52 4.97 13.60 -1.63
CA LEU A 52 3.87 14.22 -2.35
C LEU A 52 2.97 14.92 -1.34
N GLU A 53 2.60 16.16 -1.63
CA GLU A 53 1.63 16.91 -0.85
C GLU A 53 0.22 16.37 -1.08
N VAL A 54 -0.53 16.23 0.02
CA VAL A 54 -1.94 15.85 0.04
C VAL A 54 -2.69 16.75 1.00
N ASP A 55 -3.99 16.90 0.79
CA ASP A 55 -4.91 17.74 1.55
C ASP A 55 -5.28 17.17 2.94
N SER A 56 -4.45 16.27 3.49
CA SER A 56 -4.61 15.73 4.85
C SER A 56 -3.28 15.52 5.56
N PRO A 57 -3.08 16.08 6.78
CA PRO A 57 -1.85 15.87 7.55
C PRO A 57 -1.72 14.45 8.10
N CYS A 58 -2.81 13.67 8.10
CA CYS A 58 -2.83 12.29 8.57
C CYS A 58 -2.43 11.29 7.47
N VAL A 59 -2.23 11.75 6.24
CA VAL A 59 -1.86 10.91 5.10
C VAL A 59 -0.45 11.21 4.66
N LEU A 60 0.41 10.19 4.70
CA LEU A 60 1.72 10.23 4.08
C LEU A 60 1.61 9.75 2.65
N ALA A 61 1.86 10.62 1.69
CA ALA A 61 1.99 10.26 0.28
C ALA A 61 3.46 10.41 -0.15
N HIS A 62 3.98 9.39 -0.82
CA HIS A 62 5.32 9.43 -1.38
C HIS A 62 5.41 8.71 -2.70
N ARG A 63 6.43 9.07 -3.47
CA ARG A 63 6.75 8.49 -4.76
C ARG A 63 8.12 7.85 -4.72
N CYS A 64 8.23 6.69 -5.35
CA CYS A 64 9.48 6.03 -5.69
C CYS A 64 9.55 5.85 -7.21
N ARG A 65 10.64 6.32 -7.86
CA ARG A 65 10.83 6.22 -9.31
C ARG A 65 12.25 5.85 -9.69
N ASN A 66 12.40 4.95 -10.66
CA ASN A 66 13.65 4.67 -11.35
C ASN A 66 13.40 4.51 -12.86
N ASP A 67 14.40 4.02 -13.59
CA ASP A 67 14.31 3.81 -15.05
C ASP A 67 13.29 2.73 -15.45
N HIS A 68 12.86 1.88 -14.51
CA HIS A 68 11.91 0.79 -14.76
C HIS A 68 10.45 1.20 -14.52
N GLY A 69 10.21 2.26 -13.76
CA GLY A 69 8.84 2.69 -13.47
C GLY A 69 8.71 3.67 -12.31
N GLU A 70 7.45 3.91 -11.95
CA GLU A 70 7.05 4.79 -10.87
C GLU A 70 5.96 4.13 -10.04
N VAL A 71 6.14 4.17 -8.72
CA VAL A 71 5.15 3.74 -7.75
C VAL A 71 4.90 4.86 -6.77
N ILE A 72 3.63 5.12 -6.48
CA ILE A 72 3.20 6.07 -5.47
C ILE A 72 2.53 5.30 -4.35
N ALA A 73 2.91 5.59 -3.11
CA ALA A 73 2.30 4.98 -1.93
C ALA A 73 1.61 6.03 -1.07
N LEU A 74 0.36 5.78 -0.72
CA LEU A 74 -0.41 6.55 0.26
C LEU A 74 -0.59 5.71 1.52
N HIS A 75 -0.41 6.32 2.69
CA HIS A 75 -0.56 5.69 3.99
C HIS A 75 -1.42 6.57 4.89
N ASN A 76 -2.56 6.07 5.34
CA ASN A 76 -3.34 6.71 6.39
C ASN A 76 -2.72 6.35 7.75
N LEU A 77 -2.24 7.35 8.47
CA LEU A 77 -1.61 7.19 9.78
C LEU A 77 -2.60 7.35 10.93
N SER A 78 -3.87 7.60 10.62
CA SER A 78 -4.95 7.76 11.61
C SER A 78 -5.80 6.50 11.76
N GLY A 79 -6.54 6.45 12.87
CA GLY A 79 -7.57 5.44 13.12
C GLY A 79 -8.94 5.74 12.49
N GLU A 80 -9.03 6.73 11.62
CA GLU A 80 -10.29 7.16 10.98
C GLU A 80 -10.20 6.98 9.46
N THR A 81 -11.34 6.88 8.77
CA THR A 81 -11.37 6.92 7.30
C THR A 81 -11.02 8.32 6.84
N VAL A 82 -10.10 8.44 5.87
CA VAL A 82 -9.67 9.73 5.31
C VAL A 82 -9.87 9.73 3.80
N GLN A 83 -10.43 10.83 3.28
CA GLN A 83 -10.46 11.11 1.86
C GLN A 83 -9.39 12.15 1.53
N VAL A 84 -8.61 11.91 0.48
CA VAL A 84 -7.55 12.82 0.01
C VAL A 84 -7.58 12.99 -1.48
N SER A 85 -7.14 14.15 -1.95
CA SER A 85 -6.94 14.46 -3.35
C SER A 85 -5.43 14.50 -3.64
N LEU A 86 -4.96 13.58 -4.49
CA LEU A 86 -3.55 13.49 -4.86
C LEU A 86 -3.31 13.98 -6.29
N GLN A 87 -2.38 14.91 -6.46
CA GLN A 87 -1.85 15.27 -7.78
C GLN A 87 -0.71 14.33 -8.16
N ILE A 88 -0.85 13.63 -9.29
CA ILE A 88 0.22 12.77 -9.82
C ILE A 88 1.18 13.65 -10.64
N PRO A 89 2.46 13.79 -10.25
CA PRO A 89 3.37 14.63 -11.01
C PRO A 89 3.61 14.02 -12.40
N GLY A 90 3.44 14.84 -13.45
CA GLY A 90 3.52 14.37 -14.84
C GLY A 90 2.30 13.56 -15.31
N GLY A 91 1.24 13.48 -14.51
CA GLY A 91 0.00 12.77 -14.86
C GLY A 91 0.13 11.24 -14.85
N ALA A 92 -0.98 10.57 -15.13
CA ALA A 92 -1.08 9.11 -15.26
C ALA A 92 -2.17 8.75 -16.28
N ASP A 93 -1.87 7.87 -17.22
CA ASP A 93 -2.87 7.31 -18.14
C ASP A 93 -3.58 6.11 -17.50
N ARG A 94 -2.86 5.39 -16.62
CA ARG A 94 -3.41 4.28 -15.84
C ARG A 94 -2.68 4.14 -14.51
N MET A 95 -3.43 3.80 -13.47
CA MET A 95 -2.91 3.48 -12.15
C MET A 95 -3.38 2.08 -11.73
N VAL A 96 -2.50 1.30 -11.13
CA VAL A 96 -2.78 -0.07 -10.68
C VAL A 96 -2.40 -0.20 -9.21
N ASP A 97 -3.36 -0.54 -8.34
CA ASP A 97 -3.06 -0.88 -6.95
C ASP A 97 -2.40 -2.27 -6.89
N LEU A 98 -1.21 -2.32 -6.30
CA LEU A 98 -0.36 -3.49 -6.22
C LEU A 98 -0.68 -4.39 -5.03
N ILE A 99 -1.25 -3.85 -3.94
CA ILE A 99 -1.55 -4.62 -2.72
C ILE A 99 -3.07 -4.79 -2.51
N GLY A 100 -3.87 -3.86 -3.03
CA GLY A 100 -5.32 -3.87 -2.94
C GLY A 100 -5.95 -5.11 -3.59
N LEU A 101 -7.02 -5.62 -2.96
CA LEU A 101 -7.85 -6.71 -3.48
C LEU A 101 -8.85 -6.24 -4.57
N ARG A 102 -8.92 -4.94 -4.87
CA ARG A 102 -9.98 -4.35 -5.68
C ARG A 102 -9.43 -3.44 -6.77
N GLN A 103 -9.68 -3.89 -8.00
CA GLN A 103 -9.79 -3.21 -9.28
C GLN A 103 -8.88 -2.01 -9.56
N VAL A 104 -8.20 -2.11 -10.71
CA VAL A 104 -7.70 -0.99 -11.51
C VAL A 104 -8.84 0.00 -11.71
N GLN A 105 -8.87 1.07 -10.91
CA GLN A 105 -9.71 2.22 -11.23
C GLN A 105 -9.08 2.89 -12.44
N GLN A 106 -9.86 3.10 -13.48
CA GLN A 106 -9.47 3.98 -14.58
C GLN A 106 -9.96 5.37 -14.17
N TRP A 107 -9.03 6.26 -13.86
CA TRP A 107 -9.39 7.66 -13.61
C TRP A 107 -9.66 8.34 -14.96
N PRO A 108 -10.64 9.26 -15.04
CA PRO A 108 -10.98 9.94 -16.28
C PRO A 108 -9.76 10.65 -16.88
N GLU A 109 -9.71 10.75 -18.21
CA GLU A 109 -8.66 11.50 -18.90
C GLU A 109 -8.59 12.95 -18.37
N ARG A 110 -7.40 13.32 -17.86
CA ARG A 110 -7.00 14.67 -17.41
C ARG A 110 -7.74 15.24 -16.20
N GLN A 111 -7.76 14.52 -15.08
CA GLN A 111 -7.92 15.16 -13.78
C GLN A 111 -6.55 15.62 -13.27
N GLN A 112 -6.45 16.87 -12.78
CA GLN A 112 -5.23 17.34 -12.12
C GLN A 112 -5.05 16.68 -10.73
N GLN A 113 -6.15 16.29 -10.09
CA GLN A 113 -6.18 15.69 -8.77
C GLN A 113 -7.08 14.45 -8.78
N HIS A 114 -6.60 13.38 -8.17
CA HIS A 114 -7.27 12.09 -8.09
C HIS A 114 -7.75 11.85 -6.66
N PRO A 115 -9.05 11.61 -6.44
CA PRO A 115 -9.57 11.31 -5.10
C PRO A 115 -9.21 9.87 -4.70
N PHE A 116 -8.81 9.71 -3.45
CA PHE A 116 -8.56 8.44 -2.78
C PHE A 116 -9.27 8.40 -1.44
N GLU A 117 -9.86 7.27 -1.10
CA GLU A 117 -10.39 6.99 0.23
C GLU A 117 -9.54 5.90 0.89
N LEU A 118 -9.02 6.19 2.08
CA LEU A 118 -8.23 5.26 2.87
C LEU A 118 -8.96 4.92 4.16
N SER A 119 -9.22 3.63 4.38
CA SER A 119 -9.70 3.10 5.66
C SER A 119 -8.75 3.46 6.82
N PRO A 120 -9.17 3.34 8.09
CA PRO A 120 -8.30 3.43 9.25
C PRO A 120 -7.03 2.58 9.07
N TYR A 121 -5.85 3.20 9.22
CA TYR A 121 -4.54 2.57 8.98
C TYR A 121 -4.38 1.91 7.59
N GLY A 122 -5.24 2.29 6.64
CA GLY A 122 -5.24 1.81 5.27
C GLY A 122 -4.13 2.44 4.44
N TYR A 123 -3.87 1.83 3.29
CA TYR A 123 -2.80 2.24 2.39
C TYR A 123 -3.12 1.82 0.95
N HIS A 124 -2.52 2.51 -0.02
CA HIS A 124 -2.58 2.19 -1.44
C HIS A 124 -1.19 2.27 -2.05
N TRP A 125 -0.79 1.26 -2.84
CA TRP A 125 0.48 1.26 -3.57
C TRP A 125 0.19 1.21 -5.06
N LEU A 126 0.29 2.37 -5.71
CA LEU A 126 -0.19 2.60 -7.06
C LEU A 126 1.00 2.60 -8.03
N ARG A 127 1.04 1.64 -8.95
CA ARG A 127 1.94 1.71 -10.11
C ARG A 127 1.36 2.62 -11.17
N ILE A 128 2.18 3.55 -11.65
CA ILE A 128 1.80 4.57 -12.63
C ILE A 128 2.24 4.13 -14.04
N TYR A 129 1.34 4.23 -15.01
CA TYR A 129 1.62 3.98 -16.43
C TYR A 129 1.36 5.25 -17.26
N ARG A 130 2.25 5.50 -18.23
CA ARG A 130 2.18 6.61 -19.19
C ARG A 130 2.45 6.07 -20.61
N TYR A 131 1.66 6.48 -21.60
CA TYR A 131 1.75 6.04 -23.01
C TYR A 131 2.29 7.12 -23.95
#